data_AF-A0A3R9TE51-F1
#
_entry.id   AF-A0A3R9TE51-F1
#
_cell.length_a   1.000
_cell.length_b   1.000
_cell.length_c   1.000
_cell.angle_alpha   90.00
_cell.angle_beta   90.00
_cell.angle_gamma   90.00
#
_symmetry.space_group_name_H-M   'P 1'
#
loop_
_entity.id
_entity.type
_entity.pdbx_description
1 polymer ?
#
loop_
_entity_poly.entity_id
_entity_poly.type
_entity_poly.pdbx_seq_one_letter_code
_entity_poly.pdbx_strand_id
1 'polypeptide(L)'
;LTEERKELFDALKNELYAHSVAEDRYLYIPLMFDDVGLDITRHALSEHHEMDELVEQLEKTDMSSPSWLATAKQLSEKVHHHLKEEEHKFFQQAGKILKDSEKETLGNKYLKEYKKYKKQQ
;
A
#
# COMPACT_ATOMS: atom_id res chain seq x y z
N LEU A 1 -22.51 -9.63 11.60
CA LEU A 1 -22.38 -8.69 10.48
C LEU A 1 -21.54 -7.47 10.83
N THR A 2 -21.82 -6.74 11.93
CA THR A 2 -20.97 -5.62 12.37
C THR A 2 -19.63 -6.05 12.94
N GLU A 3 -19.59 -7.10 13.77
CA GLU A 3 -18.33 -7.61 14.33
C GLU A 3 -17.41 -8.19 13.24
N GLU A 4 -17.92 -9.08 12.39
CA GLU A 4 -17.17 -9.61 11.24
C GLU A 4 -16.66 -8.51 10.30
N ARG A 5 -17.48 -7.48 10.02
CA ARG A 5 -17.07 -6.32 9.21
C ARG A 5 -15.93 -5.55 9.89
N LYS A 6 -15.99 -5.39 11.21
CA LYS A 6 -14.95 -4.72 11.99
C LYS A 6 -13.65 -5.52 11.97
N GLU A 7 -13.71 -6.83 12.18
CA GLU A 7 -12.55 -7.73 12.11
C GLU A 7 -11.89 -7.67 10.73
N LEU A 8 -12.67 -7.75 9.66
CA LEU A 8 -12.17 -7.64 8.28
C LEU A 8 -11.56 -6.27 8.00
N PHE A 9 -12.19 -5.19 8.46
CA PHE A 9 -11.66 -3.84 8.29
C PHE A 9 -10.35 -3.63 9.06
N ASP A 10 -10.26 -4.10 10.30
CA ASP A 10 -9.04 -4.02 11.11
C ASP A 10 -7.90 -4.86 10.50
N ALA A 11 -8.23 -6.03 9.93
CA ALA A 11 -7.27 -6.87 9.20
C ALA A 11 -6.77 -6.18 7.92
N LEU A 12 -7.67 -5.60 7.13
CA LEU A 12 -7.34 -4.84 5.92
C LEU A 12 -6.46 -3.63 6.25
N LYS A 13 -6.86 -2.82 7.23
CA LYS A 13 -6.09 -1.65 7.68
C LYS A 13 -4.66 -2.03 8.07
N ASN A 14 -4.49 -3.12 8.82
CA ASN A 14 -3.15 -3.59 9.18
C ASN A 14 -2.35 -4.10 7.99
N GLU A 15 -2.99 -4.77 7.02
CA GLU A 15 -2.36 -5.19 5.77
C GLU A 15 -1.84 -3.99 4.99
N LEU A 16 -2.71 -3.00 4.72
CA LEU A 16 -2.37 -1.79 3.96
C LEU A 16 -1.22 -1.01 4.64
N TYR A 17 -1.26 -0.87 5.96
CA TYR A 17 -0.19 -0.20 6.71
C TYR A 17 1.14 -0.95 6.66
N ALA A 18 1.12 -2.27 6.85
CA ALA A 18 2.35 -3.06 6.82
C ALA A 18 2.97 -3.10 5.41
N HIS A 19 2.13 -3.14 4.38
CA HIS A 19 2.51 -3.10 2.98
C HIS A 19 3.12 -1.75 2.60
N SER A 20 2.37 -0.65 2.74
CA SER A 20 2.82 0.71 2.36
C SER A 20 4.13 1.11 3.03
N VAL A 21 4.27 0.89 4.34
CA VAL A 21 5.51 1.24 5.07
C VAL A 21 6.72 0.45 4.56
N ALA A 22 6.52 -0.79 4.12
CA ALA A 22 7.61 -1.60 3.56
C ALA A 22 7.98 -1.12 2.15
N GLU A 23 7.00 -0.74 1.32
CA GLU A 23 7.20 -0.19 -0.02
C GLU A 23 7.92 1.15 0.02
N ASP A 24 7.42 2.09 0.82
CA ASP A 24 8.00 3.41 1.00
C ASP A 24 9.50 3.32 1.31
N ARG A 25 9.85 2.47 2.28
CA ARG A 25 11.22 2.37 2.78
C ARG A 25 12.16 1.65 1.86
N TYR A 26 11.72 0.56 1.23
CA TYR A 26 12.62 -0.40 0.59
C TYR A 26 12.35 -0.63 -0.89
N LEU A 27 11.28 -0.07 -1.44
CA LEU A 27 11.02 -0.06 -2.88
C LEU A 27 11.11 1.36 -3.44
N TYR A 28 10.41 2.32 -2.84
CA TYR A 28 10.25 3.68 -3.38
C TYR A 28 11.47 4.59 -3.12
N ILE A 29 11.89 4.75 -1.85
CA ILE A 29 13.04 5.61 -1.50
C ILE A 29 14.30 5.26 -2.31
N PRO A 30 14.67 3.98 -2.53
CA PRO A 30 15.82 3.64 -3.37
C PRO A 30 15.73 4.16 -4.81
N LEU A 31 14.52 4.30 -5.36
CA LEU A 31 14.28 4.72 -6.74
C LEU A 31 14.22 6.25 -6.89
N MET A 32 14.04 7.01 -5.81
CA MET A 32 13.97 8.48 -5.85
C MET A 32 15.26 9.16 -6.35
N PHE A 33 16.38 8.42 -6.36
CA PHE A 33 17.67 8.94 -6.81
C PHE A 33 17.91 8.79 -8.33
N ASP A 34 16.95 8.22 -9.04
CA ASP A 34 16.91 8.13 -10.51
C ASP A 34 15.77 9.02 -11.05
N ASP A 35 15.99 9.70 -12.18
CA ASP A 35 15.00 10.64 -12.73
C ASP A 35 13.68 9.95 -13.11
N VAL A 36 13.75 8.74 -13.69
CA VAL A 36 12.56 7.93 -14.02
C VAL A 36 11.94 7.38 -12.75
N GLY A 37 12.77 6.92 -11.81
CA GLY A 37 12.33 6.42 -10.51
C GLY A 37 11.62 7.46 -9.64
N LEU A 38 12.02 8.73 -9.71
CA LEU A 38 11.43 9.83 -8.94
C LEU A 38 9.97 10.09 -9.30
N ASP A 39 9.64 10.13 -10.60
CA ASP A 39 8.29 10.42 -11.08
C ASP A 39 7.29 9.33 -10.62
N ILE A 40 7.64 8.08 -10.85
CA ILE A 40 6.78 6.94 -10.49
C ILE A 40 6.64 6.78 -8.98
N THR A 41 7.69 7.11 -8.23
CA THR A 41 7.66 7.08 -6.77
C THR A 41 6.73 8.15 -6.21
N ARG A 42 6.74 9.37 -6.76
CA ARG A 42 5.80 10.43 -6.35
C ARG A 42 4.36 10.04 -6.61
N HIS A 43 4.10 9.40 -7.74
CA HIS A 43 2.77 8.90 -8.06
C HIS A 43 2.33 7.83 -7.03
N ALA A 44 3.14 6.82 -6.79
CA ALA A 44 2.82 5.75 -5.85
C ALA A 44 2.58 6.25 -4.42
N LEU A 45 3.42 7.18 -3.93
CA LEU A 45 3.23 7.82 -2.62
C LEU A 45 1.93 8.64 -2.54
N SER A 46 1.54 9.30 -3.62
CA SER A 46 0.26 10.00 -3.67
C SER A 46 -0.92 9.04 -3.59
N GLU A 47 -0.82 7.85 -4.17
CA GLU A 47 -1.86 6.82 -4.07
C GLU A 47 -1.96 6.24 -2.66
N HIS A 48 -0.82 5.99 -2.00
CA HIS A 48 -0.78 5.58 -0.59
C HIS A 48 -1.48 6.62 0.30
N HIS A 49 -1.18 7.90 0.09
CA HIS A 49 -1.83 8.97 0.85
C HIS A 49 -3.36 9.00 0.66
N GLU A 50 -3.84 8.84 -0.58
CA GLU A 50 -5.28 8.77 -0.86
C GLU A 50 -5.94 7.56 -0.18
N MET A 51 -5.26 6.41 -0.14
CA MET A 51 -5.74 5.23 0.59
C MET A 51 -5.80 5.47 2.10
N ASP A 52 -4.80 6.14 2.67
CA ASP A 52 -4.78 6.50 4.10
C ASP A 52 -5.96 7.42 4.46
N GLU A 53 -6.28 8.40 3.62
CA GLU A 53 -7.45 9.29 3.81
C GLU A 53 -8.77 8.50 3.80
N LEU A 54 -8.91 7.54 2.88
CA LEU A 54 -10.10 6.67 2.80
C LEU A 54 -10.21 5.76 4.03
N VAL A 55 -9.09 5.21 4.51
CA VAL A 55 -9.06 4.41 5.75
C VAL A 55 -9.46 5.27 6.95
N GLU A 56 -8.91 6.48 7.08
CA GLU A 56 -9.26 7.40 8.17
C GLU A 56 -10.75 7.79 8.12
N GLN A 57 -11.30 8.02 6.93
CA GLN A 57 -12.73 8.28 6.74
C GLN A 57 -13.58 7.10 7.20
N LEU A 58 -13.18 5.86 6.91
CA LEU A 58 -13.87 4.65 7.38
C LEU A 58 -13.80 4.49 8.89
N GLU A 59 -12.69 4.87 9.54
CA GLU A 59 -12.57 4.84 11.01
C GLU A 59 -13.49 5.86 11.70
N LYS A 60 -13.72 7.02 11.07
CA LYS A 60 -14.57 8.09 11.60
C LYS A 60 -16.06 7.92 11.27
N THR A 61 -16.40 6.98 10.39
CA THR A 61 -17.78 6.76 9.93
C THR A 61 -18.40 5.56 10.63
N ASP A 62 -19.64 5.69 11.12
CA ASP A 62 -20.38 4.55 11.69
C ASP A 62 -20.54 3.44 10.63
N MET A 63 -20.08 2.23 10.96
CA MET A 63 -20.14 1.06 10.07
C MET A 63 -21.55 0.66 9.64
N SER A 64 -22.59 1.10 10.36
CA SER A 64 -23.99 0.91 9.97
C SER A 64 -24.48 1.90 8.92
N SER A 65 -23.75 3.01 8.70
CA SER A 65 -24.09 4.05 7.75
C SER A 65 -23.92 3.58 6.30
N PRO A 66 -24.86 3.90 5.38
CA PRO A 66 -24.68 3.65 3.96
C PRO A 66 -23.42 4.32 3.39
N SER A 67 -23.01 5.46 3.95
CA SER A 67 -21.79 6.17 3.55
C SER A 67 -20.52 5.35 3.82
N TRP A 68 -20.49 4.53 4.88
CA TRP A 68 -19.37 3.66 5.19
C TRP A 68 -19.13 2.64 4.06
N LEU A 69 -20.21 2.02 3.58
CA LEU A 69 -20.12 1.04 2.48
C LEU A 69 -19.66 1.69 1.17
N ALA A 70 -20.10 2.93 0.91
CA ALA A 70 -19.66 3.69 -0.26
C ALA A 70 -18.15 3.98 -0.20
N THR A 71 -17.63 4.45 0.94
CA THR A 71 -16.20 4.69 1.14
C THR A 71 -15.39 3.38 1.09
N ALA A 72 -15.92 2.28 1.64
CA ALA A 72 -15.24 0.98 1.60
C ALA A 72 -15.10 0.46 0.16
N LYS A 73 -16.12 0.72 -0.68
CA LYS A 73 -16.05 0.42 -2.11
C LYS A 73 -15.00 1.28 -2.82
N GLN A 74 -14.93 2.58 -2.50
CA GLN A 74 -13.90 3.47 -3.05
C GLN A 74 -12.49 3.01 -2.66
N LEU A 75 -12.27 2.67 -1.39
CA LEU A 75 -10.99 2.12 -0.93
C LEU A 75 -10.64 0.85 -1.69
N SER A 76 -11.59 -0.07 -1.85
CA SER A 76 -11.37 -1.30 -2.62
C SER A 76 -10.96 -0.99 -4.07
N GLU A 77 -11.70 -0.11 -4.77
CA GLU A 77 -11.36 0.29 -6.14
C GLU A 77 -9.97 0.92 -6.23
N LYS A 78 -9.62 1.79 -5.27
CA LYS A 78 -8.31 2.44 -5.21
C LYS A 78 -7.17 1.45 -4.96
N VAL A 79 -7.33 0.50 -4.03
CA VAL A 79 -6.35 -0.56 -3.76
C VAL A 79 -6.11 -1.41 -5.01
N HIS A 80 -7.17 -1.83 -5.71
CA HIS A 80 -7.02 -2.63 -6.93
C HIS A 80 -6.37 -1.83 -8.07
N HIS A 81 -6.65 -0.53 -8.17
CA HIS A 81 -5.99 0.34 -9.14
C HIS A 81 -4.49 0.45 -8.83
N HIS A 82 -4.15 0.74 -7.58
CA HIS A 82 -2.78 0.86 -7.09
C HIS A 82 -1.96 -0.41 -7.40
N LEU A 83 -2.43 -1.58 -6.95
CA LEU A 83 -1.76 -2.86 -7.19
C LEU A 83 -1.55 -3.12 -8.68
N LYS A 84 -2.54 -2.80 -9.52
CA LYS A 84 -2.42 -2.96 -10.97
C LYS A 84 -1.34 -2.06 -11.56
N GLU A 85 -1.30 -0.80 -11.17
CA GLU A 85 -0.28 0.16 -11.61
C GLU A 85 1.12 -0.28 -11.17
N GLU A 86 1.24 -0.80 -9.94
CA GLU A 86 2.50 -1.34 -9.45
C GLU A 86 3.00 -2.54 -10.26
N GLU A 87 2.16 -3.57 -10.40
CA GLU A 87 2.51 -4.81 -11.07
C GLU A 87 2.87 -4.59 -12.55
N HIS A 88 2.12 -3.73 -13.23
CA HIS A 88 2.21 -3.58 -14.69
C HIS A 88 3.16 -2.46 -15.13
N LYS A 89 3.42 -1.46 -14.27
CA LYS A 89 4.27 -0.31 -14.62
C LYS A 89 5.42 -0.15 -13.65
N PHE A 90 5.13 0.02 -12.35
CA PHE A 90 6.15 0.36 -11.37
C PHE A 90 7.25 -0.70 -11.30
N PHE A 91 6.90 -1.97 -11.14
CA PHE A 91 7.88 -3.07 -11.04
C PHE A 91 8.69 -3.23 -12.33
N GLN A 92 8.11 -2.92 -13.49
CA GLN A 92 8.82 -2.96 -14.78
C GLN A 92 9.89 -1.85 -14.88
N GLN A 93 9.62 -0.67 -14.32
CA GLN A 93 10.58 0.42 -14.29
C GLN A 93 11.64 0.20 -13.20
N ALA A 94 11.23 -0.16 -11.98
CA ALA A 94 12.13 -0.53 -10.90
C ALA A 94 13.09 -1.66 -11.31
N GLY A 95 12.59 -2.64 -12.07
CA GLY A 95 13.37 -3.75 -12.62
C GLY A 95 14.49 -3.35 -13.58
N LYS A 96 14.38 -2.19 -14.23
CA LYS A 96 15.39 -1.62 -15.14
C LYS A 96 16.42 -0.75 -14.40
N ILE A 97 16.03 -0.16 -13.27
CA ILE A 97 16.87 0.73 -12.46
C ILE A 97 17.76 -0.09 -11.52
N LEU A 98 17.19 -1.10 -10.85
CA LEU A 98 17.86 -1.90 -9.84
C LEU A 98 18.59 -3.11 -10.45
N LYS A 99 19.78 -3.42 -9.94
CA LYS A 99 20.47 -4.69 -10.21
C LYS A 99 19.82 -5.83 -9.43
N ASP A 100 20.02 -7.07 -9.89
CA ASP A 100 19.39 -8.23 -9.25
C ASP A 100 19.81 -8.44 -7.79
N SER A 101 21.08 -8.14 -7.45
CA SER A 101 21.56 -8.19 -6.06
C SER A 101 20.91 -7.11 -5.16
N GLU A 102 20.59 -5.95 -5.73
CA GLU A 102 19.87 -4.88 -5.03
C GLU A 102 18.42 -5.29 -4.81
N LYS A 103 17.76 -5.87 -5.82
CA LYS A 103 16.39 -6.40 -5.71
C LYS A 103 16.27 -7.42 -4.60
N GLU A 104 17.20 -8.38 -4.52
CA GLU A 104 17.20 -9.40 -3.47
C GLU A 104 17.41 -8.78 -2.08
N THR A 105 18.37 -7.85 -1.97
CA THR A 105 18.65 -7.16 -0.70
C THR A 105 17.45 -6.33 -0.23
N LEU A 106 16.84 -5.57 -1.13
CA LEU A 106 15.69 -4.72 -0.84
C LEU A 106 14.44 -5.55 -0.55
N GLY A 107 14.18 -6.62 -1.30
CA GLY A 107 13.08 -7.56 -1.05
C GLY A 107 13.18 -8.23 0.33
N ASN A 108 14.38 -8.61 0.77
CA ASN A 108 14.58 -9.14 2.11
C ASN A 108 14.30 -8.09 3.21
N LYS A 109 14.68 -6.83 2.99
CA LYS A 109 14.39 -5.73 3.92
C LYS A 109 12.89 -5.39 3.94
N TYR A 110 12.24 -5.37 2.78
CA TYR A 110 10.79 -5.24 2.63
C TYR A 110 10.07 -6.29 3.48
N LEU A 111 10.38 -7.58 3.27
CA LEU A 111 9.72 -8.66 3.99
C LEU A 111 9.93 -8.57 5.51
N LYS A 112 11.10 -8.10 5.94
CA LYS A 112 11.39 -7.88 7.36
C LYS A 112 10.57 -6.74 7.94
N GLU A 113 10.43 -5.63 7.23
CA GLU A 113 9.65 -4.46 7.68
C GLU A 113 8.15 -4.75 7.64
N TYR A 114 7.66 -5.39 6.59
CA TYR A 114 6.29 -5.86 6.49
C TYR A 114 5.93 -6.75 7.69
N LYS A 115 6.76 -7.76 8.00
CA LYS A 115 6.55 -8.65 9.16
C LYS A 115 6.57 -7.93 10.50
N LYS A 116 7.29 -6.82 10.63
CA LYS A 116 7.35 -6.02 11.86
C LYS A 116 6.00 -5.38 12.17
N TYR A 117 5.25 -4.94 11.16
CA TYR A 117 3.96 -4.28 11.33
C TYR A 117 2.76 -5.19 11.09
N LYS A 118 2.94 -6.29 10.34
CA LYS A 118 1.89 -7.27 10.14
C LYS A 118 1.59 -8.01 11.45
N LYS A 119 0.38 -7.84 11.95
CA LYS A 119 -0.11 -8.58 13.12
C LYS A 119 -0.29 -10.04 12.73
N GLN A 120 0.12 -10.95 13.62
CA GLN A 120 -0.23 -12.37 13.49
C GLN A 120 -1.75 -12.50 13.68
N GLN A 121 -2.42 -13.15 12.73
CA GLN A 121 -3.83 -13.52 12.85
C GLN A 121 -3.99 -14.69 13.81
#